data_AF-A0A0S8JRI1-F1
#
_entry.id   AF-A0A0S8JRI1-F1
#
_cell.length_a   1.000
_cell.length_b   1.000
_cell.length_c   1.000
_cell.angle_alpha   90.00
_cell.angle_beta   90.00
_cell.angle_gamma   90.00
#
_symmetry.space_group_name_H-M   'P 1'
#
loop_
_entity.id
_entity.type
_entity.pdbx_description
1 polymer ?
#
loop_
_entity_poly.entity_id
_entity_poly.type
_entity_poly.pdbx_seq_one_letter_code
_entity_poly.pdbx_strand_id
1 'polypeptide(L)'
;MNTFSDEQLKQYHQDGYYLLKNLFDKEEIELLHKSATADRTLGKQSYGRKDGEGGTEHLSLWNHPGNNIYGMFARCGRMVNRAAQILDDEVYHYHSKMILKDARIGGVWVWHQDYGYWYQNGVLYPNLLHRSDHNQSENPRWSMVCCYNAKSNDPYKESHHPRYTPLKKVDDNAIKKAGISRFDKDGSDAFLNPDDDHSATL
;
A
#
# COMPACT_ATOMS: atom_id res chain seq x y z
N MET A 1 -19.24 -12.27 -1.78
CA MET A 1 -17.76 -12.24 -1.72
C MET A 1 -17.31 -10.80 -1.95
N ASN A 2 -16.24 -10.35 -1.30
CA ASN A 2 -15.72 -9.00 -1.49
C ASN A 2 -14.93 -8.89 -2.81
N THR A 3 -15.61 -9.00 -3.94
CA THR A 3 -15.05 -8.98 -5.31
C THR A 3 -15.64 -7.81 -6.11
N PHE A 4 -15.09 -7.55 -7.29
CA PHE A 4 -15.70 -6.69 -8.31
C PHE A 4 -16.88 -7.41 -8.98
N SER A 5 -17.89 -6.64 -9.39
CA SER A 5 -18.90 -7.13 -10.34
C SER A 5 -18.32 -7.22 -11.74
N ASP A 6 -19.01 -7.93 -12.64
CA ASP A 6 -18.58 -8.09 -14.03
C ASP A 6 -18.41 -6.76 -14.76
N GLU A 7 -19.29 -5.79 -14.50
CA GLU A 7 -19.18 -4.45 -15.09
C GLU A 7 -17.95 -3.70 -14.57
N GLN A 8 -17.63 -3.84 -13.28
CA GLN A 8 -16.45 -3.22 -12.68
C GLN A 8 -15.16 -3.86 -13.21
N LEU A 9 -15.14 -5.18 -13.38
CA LEU A 9 -14.02 -5.89 -14.01
C LEU A 9 -13.84 -5.47 -15.47
N LYS A 10 -14.94 -5.39 -16.23
CA LYS A 10 -14.90 -4.93 -17.62
C LYS A 10 -14.31 -3.53 -17.73
N GLN A 11 -14.73 -2.60 -16.86
CA GLN A 11 -14.16 -1.26 -16.81
C GLN A 11 -12.67 -1.29 -16.46
N TYR A 12 -12.27 -2.12 -15.48
CA TYR A 12 -10.86 -2.30 -15.13
C TYR A 12 -10.03 -2.79 -16.34
N HIS A 13 -10.51 -3.80 -17.07
CA HIS A 13 -9.82 -4.31 -18.26
C HIS A 13 -9.75 -3.29 -19.40
N GLN A 14 -10.73 -2.42 -19.51
CA GLN A 14 -10.77 -1.36 -20.53
C GLN A 14 -9.81 -0.21 -20.20
N ASP A 15 -9.80 0.25 -18.95
CA ASP A 15 -9.08 1.47 -18.54
C ASP A 15 -7.71 1.20 -17.91
N GLY A 16 -7.44 -0.05 -17.52
CA GLY A 16 -6.28 -0.43 -16.71
C GLY A 16 -6.39 -0.05 -15.23
N TYR A 17 -7.54 0.50 -14.79
CA TYR A 17 -7.83 0.78 -13.38
C TYR A 17 -9.34 0.83 -13.12
N TYR A 18 -9.73 0.72 -11.85
CA TYR A 18 -11.10 1.02 -11.41
C TYR A 18 -11.09 1.78 -10.09
N LEU A 19 -11.85 2.89 -10.01
CA LEU A 19 -11.98 3.68 -8.78
C LEU A 19 -13.20 3.24 -7.97
N LEU A 20 -12.98 2.37 -6.99
CA LEU A 20 -14.03 1.93 -6.06
C LEU A 20 -14.17 2.94 -4.91
N LYS A 21 -15.23 3.74 -4.98
CA LYS A 21 -15.57 4.72 -3.93
C LYS A 21 -16.13 4.01 -2.69
N ASN A 22 -15.86 4.56 -1.52
CA ASN A 22 -16.38 4.06 -0.23
C ASN A 22 -16.06 2.58 0.05
N LEU A 23 -14.88 2.11 -0.38
CA LEU A 23 -14.43 0.74 -0.06
C LEU A 23 -14.28 0.53 1.46
N PHE A 24 -13.84 1.58 2.16
CA PHE A 24 -13.73 1.65 3.61
C PHE A 24 -14.65 2.75 4.13
N ASP A 25 -15.18 2.54 5.33
CA ASP A 25 -16.04 3.53 5.96
C ASP A 25 -15.22 4.69 6.56
N LYS A 26 -15.92 5.74 6.98
CA LYS A 26 -15.30 6.95 7.50
C LYS A 26 -14.46 6.68 8.76
N GLU A 27 -14.93 5.81 9.64
CA GLU A 27 -14.26 5.49 10.90
C GLU A 27 -12.94 4.75 10.65
N GLU A 28 -12.94 3.78 9.73
CA GLU A 28 -11.75 3.05 9.30
C GLU A 28 -10.68 4.00 8.75
N ILE A 29 -11.09 4.93 7.89
CA ILE A 29 -10.19 5.92 7.28
C ILE A 29 -9.69 6.94 8.33
N GLU A 30 -10.54 7.37 9.27
CA GLU A 30 -10.13 8.26 10.36
C GLU A 30 -9.10 7.59 11.27
N LEU A 31 -9.26 6.30 11.60
CA LEU A 31 -8.28 5.52 12.37
C LEU A 31 -6.96 5.37 11.64
N LEU A 32 -6.99 5.12 10.32
CA LEU A 32 -5.79 5.06 9.49
C LEU A 32 -5.04 6.41 9.49
N HIS A 33 -5.77 7.51 9.29
CA HIS A 33 -5.19 8.86 9.29
C HIS A 33 -4.60 9.24 10.66
N LYS A 34 -5.30 8.96 11.75
CA LYS A 34 -4.79 9.15 13.12
C LYS A 34 -3.52 8.34 13.37
N SER A 35 -3.47 7.10 12.89
CA SER A 35 -2.29 6.24 13.04
C SER A 35 -1.09 6.80 12.28
N ALA A 36 -1.29 7.18 11.01
CA ALA A 36 -0.26 7.74 10.16
C ALA A 36 0.33 9.05 10.72
N THR A 37 -0.53 9.93 11.26
CA THR A 37 -0.10 11.21 11.85
C THR A 37 0.58 11.05 13.22
N ALA A 38 0.24 10.01 13.99
CA ALA A 38 0.86 9.73 15.28
C ALA A 38 2.20 9.00 15.18
N ASP A 39 2.46 8.30 14.07
CA ASP A 39 3.67 7.50 13.89
C ASP A 39 4.91 8.36 13.62
N ARG A 40 5.68 8.64 14.68
CA ARG A 40 6.96 9.34 14.58
C ARG A 40 8.01 8.59 13.74
N THR A 41 7.93 7.25 13.68
CA THR A 41 8.83 6.40 12.88
C THR A 41 8.56 6.51 11.38
N LEU A 42 7.29 6.70 10.95
CA LEU A 42 6.97 7.04 9.56
C LEU A 42 7.71 8.32 9.14
N GLY A 43 7.68 9.35 9.99
CA GLY A 43 8.44 10.59 9.75
C GLY A 43 9.95 10.37 9.66
N LYS A 44 10.52 9.50 10.50
CA LYS A 44 11.98 9.19 10.49
C LYS A 44 12.44 8.32 9.32
N GLN A 45 11.60 7.38 8.88
CA GLN A 45 11.86 6.52 7.71
C GLN A 45 11.37 7.15 6.40
N SER A 46 10.81 8.36 6.45
CA SER A 46 10.45 9.09 5.24
C SER A 46 11.71 9.58 4.55
N TYR A 47 11.98 9.06 3.34
CA TYR A 47 12.99 9.65 2.48
C TYR A 47 12.39 10.91 1.87
N GLY A 48 12.90 12.07 2.29
CA GLY A 48 12.64 13.32 1.59
C GLY A 48 13.32 13.29 0.24
N ARG A 49 12.64 12.78 -0.80
CA ARG A 49 13.10 12.98 -2.16
C ARG A 49 12.68 14.39 -2.56
N LYS A 50 13.66 15.23 -2.90
CA LYS A 50 13.36 16.46 -3.62
C LYS A 50 12.81 16.04 -4.97
N ASP A 51 11.54 16.36 -5.24
CA ASP A 51 11.09 16.30 -6.61
C ASP A 51 11.88 17.34 -7.44
N GLY A 52 11.95 17.16 -8.74
CA GLY A 52 12.68 18.06 -9.63
C GLY A 52 12.16 19.50 -9.65
N GLU A 53 11.09 19.81 -8.90
CA GLU A 53 10.36 21.07 -8.91
C GLU A 53 10.25 21.74 -7.52
N GLY A 54 10.91 21.20 -6.49
CA GLY A 54 11.05 21.81 -5.17
C GLY A 54 10.12 21.32 -4.06
N GLY A 55 9.26 20.33 -4.31
CA GLY A 55 8.47 19.62 -3.31
C GLY A 55 9.29 18.57 -2.55
N THR A 56 8.86 18.29 -1.32
CA THR A 56 9.38 17.17 -0.50
C THR A 56 8.27 16.15 -0.34
N GLU A 57 8.51 14.93 -0.81
CA GLU A 57 7.59 13.82 -0.55
C GLU A 57 8.06 13.00 0.63
N HIS A 58 7.15 12.66 1.52
CA HIS A 58 7.42 11.76 2.63
C HIS A 58 6.87 10.38 2.27
N LEU A 59 7.77 9.49 1.86
CA LEU A 59 7.47 8.11 1.50
C LEU A 59 8.05 7.14 2.54
N SER A 60 7.21 6.29 3.09
CA SER A 60 7.63 5.12 3.86
C SER A 60 7.18 3.86 3.13
N LEU A 61 8.09 2.91 2.93
CA LEU A 61 7.87 1.67 2.18
C LEU A 61 8.22 0.46 3.05
N TRP A 62 7.46 -0.62 2.92
CA TRP A 62 7.72 -1.87 3.65
C TRP A 62 7.19 -3.09 2.91
N ASN A 63 7.83 -4.24 3.12
CA ASN A 63 7.58 -5.44 2.33
C ASN A 63 6.67 -6.45 3.01
N HIS A 64 6.61 -6.43 4.35
CA HIS A 64 5.84 -7.41 5.11
C HIS A 64 4.68 -6.75 5.88
N PRO A 65 3.44 -7.24 5.70
CA PRO A 65 2.30 -6.69 6.42
C PRO A 65 2.32 -7.19 7.88
N GLY A 66 2.58 -6.27 8.82
CA GLY A 66 2.57 -6.55 10.26
C GLY A 66 1.16 -6.75 10.84
N ASN A 67 1.04 -6.73 12.17
CA ASN A 67 -0.24 -6.84 12.88
C ASN A 67 -0.83 -5.49 13.35
N ASN A 68 -0.24 -4.39 12.89
CA ASN A 68 -0.79 -3.05 13.07
C ASN A 68 -1.92 -2.75 12.07
N ILE A 69 -2.51 -1.56 12.17
CA ILE A 69 -3.61 -1.13 11.31
C ILE A 69 -3.26 -1.24 9.81
N TYR A 70 -2.05 -0.88 9.40
CA TYR A 70 -1.62 -0.95 8.00
C TYR A 70 -1.66 -2.38 7.47
N GLY A 71 -1.15 -3.34 8.26
CA GLY A 71 -1.24 -4.75 7.92
C GLY A 71 -2.67 -5.30 7.89
N MET A 72 -3.61 -4.71 8.65
CA MET A 72 -5.03 -5.08 8.55
C MET A 72 -5.65 -4.60 7.24
N PHE A 73 -5.35 -3.37 6.80
CA PHE A 73 -5.79 -2.87 5.49
C PHE A 73 -5.26 -3.76 4.35
N ALA A 74 -3.97 -4.10 4.38
CA ALA A 74 -3.31 -4.92 3.36
C ALA A 74 -3.75 -6.40 3.33
N ARG A 75 -4.40 -6.90 4.39
CA ARG A 75 -4.80 -8.31 4.52
C ARG A 75 -6.30 -8.52 4.56
N CYS A 76 -7.11 -7.46 4.58
CA CYS A 76 -8.55 -7.59 4.69
C CYS A 76 -9.15 -8.21 3.41
N GLY A 77 -10.26 -8.93 3.59
CA GLY A 77 -10.95 -9.59 2.48
C GLY A 77 -11.38 -8.64 1.37
N ARG A 78 -11.69 -7.38 1.71
CA ARG A 78 -12.01 -6.32 0.72
C ARG A 78 -10.92 -6.06 -0.30
N MET A 79 -9.65 -6.14 0.11
CA MET A 79 -8.49 -5.91 -0.77
C MET A 79 -8.05 -7.21 -1.44
N VAL A 80 -7.75 -8.24 -0.64
CA VAL A 80 -7.09 -9.46 -1.12
C VAL A 80 -7.93 -10.21 -2.14
N ASN A 81 -9.25 -10.32 -1.92
CA ASN A 81 -10.11 -11.05 -2.85
C ASN A 81 -10.24 -10.33 -4.21
N ARG A 82 -10.18 -8.99 -4.23
CA ARG A 82 -10.20 -8.20 -5.48
C ARG A 82 -8.88 -8.27 -6.23
N ALA A 83 -7.76 -8.22 -5.50
CA ALA A 83 -6.45 -8.42 -6.10
C ALA A 83 -6.34 -9.82 -6.73
N ALA A 84 -6.76 -10.86 -6.02
CA ALA A 84 -6.81 -12.24 -6.54
C ALA A 84 -7.71 -12.37 -7.76
N GLN A 85 -8.87 -11.72 -7.77
CA GLN A 85 -9.78 -11.72 -8.91
C GLN A 85 -9.16 -11.04 -10.15
N ILE A 86 -8.50 -9.90 -9.98
CA ILE A 86 -7.85 -9.19 -11.10
C ILE A 86 -6.66 -9.98 -11.65
N LEU A 87 -5.87 -10.60 -10.76
CA LEU A 87 -4.67 -11.33 -11.12
C LEU A 87 -4.93 -12.78 -11.55
N ASP A 88 -6.18 -13.26 -11.39
CA ASP A 88 -6.60 -14.64 -11.63
C ASP A 88 -5.67 -15.68 -10.96
N ASP A 89 -5.22 -15.37 -9.75
CA ASP A 89 -4.27 -16.19 -9.01
C ASP A 89 -4.39 -15.96 -7.50
N GLU A 90 -3.80 -16.86 -6.72
CA GLU A 90 -3.44 -16.57 -5.34
C GLU A 90 -2.45 -15.40 -5.30
N VAL A 91 -2.67 -14.45 -4.39
CA VAL A 91 -1.84 -13.26 -4.27
C VAL A 91 -1.10 -13.23 -2.95
N TYR A 92 0.06 -12.60 -2.98
CA TYR A 92 0.80 -12.23 -1.78
C TYR A 92 1.04 -10.71 -1.74
N HIS A 93 1.26 -10.19 -0.54
CA HIS A 93 1.64 -8.80 -0.37
C HIS A 93 3.09 -8.63 -0.84
N TYR A 94 3.29 -7.76 -1.83
CA TYR A 94 4.61 -7.48 -2.37
C TYR A 94 5.27 -6.34 -1.60
N HIS A 95 4.57 -5.21 -1.46
CA HIS A 95 4.96 -4.13 -0.56
C HIS A 95 3.78 -3.19 -0.32
N SER A 96 3.88 -2.39 0.73
CA SER A 96 2.99 -1.26 0.97
C SER A 96 3.80 0.02 1.10
N LYS A 97 3.15 1.13 0.77
CA LYS A 97 3.71 2.47 0.90
C LYS A 97 2.71 3.36 1.61
N MET A 98 3.20 4.20 2.52
CA MET A 98 2.48 5.35 3.02
C MET A 98 3.13 6.60 2.42
N ILE A 99 2.33 7.42 1.76
CA ILE A 99 2.80 8.61 1.06
C ILE A 99 2.03 9.81 1.59
N LEU A 100 2.76 10.81 2.09
CA LEU A 100 2.23 12.15 2.33
C LEU A 100 2.67 13.05 1.18
N LYS A 101 1.67 13.61 0.50
CA LYS A 101 1.84 14.65 -0.53
C LYS A 101 1.37 15.98 0.00
N ASP A 102 2.23 16.98 0.00
CA ASP A 102 1.87 18.34 0.40
C ASP A 102 0.76 18.93 -0.47
N ALA A 103 0.05 19.91 0.11
CA ALA A 103 -0.98 20.66 -0.59
C ALA A 103 -0.41 21.35 -1.83
N ARG A 104 -1.13 21.29 -2.96
CA ARG A 104 -0.83 21.96 -4.24
C ARG A 104 0.52 21.60 -4.91
N ILE A 105 1.50 21.06 -4.19
CA ILE A 105 2.91 20.90 -4.62
C ILE A 105 3.43 19.47 -4.39
N GLY A 106 2.61 18.53 -3.91
CA GLY A 106 3.11 17.22 -3.50
C GLY A 106 3.53 16.28 -4.64
N GLY A 107 4.83 16.29 -4.99
CA GLY A 107 5.58 15.19 -5.59
C GLY A 107 5.21 14.91 -7.03
N VAL A 108 5.86 15.61 -7.97
CA VAL A 108 5.83 15.29 -9.40
C VAL A 108 6.55 13.96 -9.61
N TRP A 109 5.81 12.87 -9.46
CA TRP A 109 6.17 11.64 -10.13
C TRP A 109 5.88 11.88 -11.61
N VAL A 110 6.94 12.03 -12.40
CA VAL A 110 6.82 11.97 -13.85
C VAL A 110 6.05 10.70 -14.22
N TRP A 111 5.26 10.75 -15.30
CA TRP A 111 4.59 9.56 -15.81
C TRP A 111 5.58 8.40 -15.90
N HIS A 112 5.33 7.34 -15.15
CA HIS A 112 6.20 6.17 -15.06
C HIS A 112 5.36 4.91 -14.88
N GLN A 113 6.00 3.78 -15.11
CA GLN A 113 5.51 2.46 -14.74
C GLN A 113 6.50 1.86 -13.75
N ASP A 114 6.02 1.41 -12.59
CA ASP A 114 6.91 0.79 -11.60
C ASP A 114 7.55 -0.52 -12.12
N TYR A 115 6.97 -1.15 -13.14
CA TYR A 115 7.46 -2.41 -13.70
C TYR A 115 8.93 -2.36 -14.13
N GLY A 116 9.42 -1.24 -14.66
CA GLY A 116 10.83 -1.10 -15.02
C GLY A 116 11.78 -1.35 -13.84
N TYR A 117 11.39 -0.90 -12.64
CA TYR A 117 12.11 -1.19 -11.40
C TYR A 117 11.88 -2.64 -10.94
N TRP A 118 10.66 -3.14 -11.02
CA TRP A 118 10.33 -4.50 -10.54
C TRP A 118 10.94 -5.62 -11.38
N TYR A 119 11.13 -5.40 -12.69
CA TYR A 119 11.86 -6.32 -13.55
C TYR A 119 13.30 -6.52 -13.06
N GLN A 120 13.94 -5.46 -12.59
CA GLN A 120 15.27 -5.54 -11.98
C GLN A 120 15.26 -6.33 -10.67
N ASN A 121 14.12 -6.39 -9.98
CA ASN A 121 13.89 -7.18 -8.77
C ASN A 121 13.46 -8.63 -9.05
N GLY A 122 13.44 -9.05 -10.32
CA GLY A 122 13.15 -10.43 -10.71
C GLY A 122 11.69 -10.71 -11.04
N VAL A 123 10.81 -9.72 -10.98
CA VAL A 123 9.40 -9.87 -11.39
C VAL A 123 9.33 -9.97 -12.91
N LEU A 124 8.76 -11.06 -13.44
CA LEU A 124 8.79 -11.34 -14.88
C LEU A 124 7.67 -10.66 -15.65
N TYR A 125 6.50 -10.44 -15.03
CA TYR A 125 5.33 -9.86 -15.69
C TYR A 125 4.90 -8.52 -15.07
N PRO A 126 4.40 -7.56 -15.86
CA PRO A 126 4.04 -6.20 -15.42
C PRO A 126 2.67 -6.11 -14.73
N ASN A 127 2.14 -7.19 -14.17
CA ASN A 127 0.76 -7.27 -13.69
C ASN A 127 0.57 -6.78 -12.24
N LEU A 128 1.62 -6.34 -11.55
CA LEU A 128 1.52 -5.82 -10.18
C LEU A 128 0.64 -4.55 -10.13
N LEU A 129 -0.35 -4.58 -9.23
CA LEU A 129 -1.31 -3.49 -9.07
C LEU A 129 -0.74 -2.37 -8.21
N HIS A 130 -0.66 -1.17 -8.78
CA HIS A 130 -0.34 0.05 -8.04
C HIS A 130 -0.94 1.26 -8.76
N ARG A 131 -1.21 2.33 -8.01
CA ARG A 131 -1.49 3.65 -8.58
C ARG A 131 -1.15 4.72 -7.56
N SER A 132 -0.53 5.80 -8.01
CA SER A 132 -0.51 7.07 -7.30
C SER A 132 -0.72 8.20 -8.31
N ASP A 133 -1.41 9.27 -7.89
CA ASP A 133 -1.71 10.41 -8.75
C ASP A 133 -1.29 11.72 -8.07
N HIS A 134 -1.35 12.86 -8.76
CA HIS A 134 -1.02 14.19 -8.21
C HIS A 134 -1.98 14.62 -7.09
N ASN A 135 -1.53 15.48 -6.18
CA ASN A 135 -2.38 16.16 -5.21
C ASN A 135 -2.61 17.63 -5.65
N GLN A 136 -3.74 17.90 -6.29
CA GLN A 136 -4.14 19.26 -6.70
C GLN A 136 -4.97 20.00 -5.65
N SER A 137 -5.20 19.39 -4.48
CA SER A 137 -6.06 19.99 -3.45
C SER A 137 -5.30 21.00 -2.58
N GLU A 138 -6.05 21.81 -1.84
CA GLU A 138 -5.52 22.76 -0.86
C GLU A 138 -5.05 22.10 0.45
N ASN A 139 -5.23 20.79 0.58
CA ASN A 139 -4.88 20.03 1.78
C ASN A 139 -3.77 19.01 1.47
N PRO A 140 -2.91 18.69 2.44
CA PRO A 140 -2.02 17.55 2.32
C PRO A 140 -2.85 16.26 2.16
N ARG A 141 -2.35 15.33 1.35
CA ARG A 141 -3.00 14.05 1.08
C ARG A 141 -2.13 12.91 1.58
N TRP A 142 -2.69 12.14 2.50
CA TRP A 142 -2.17 10.82 2.86
C TRP A 142 -2.76 9.77 1.93
N SER A 143 -1.90 8.90 1.40
CA SER A 143 -2.33 7.73 0.65
C SER A 143 -1.55 6.50 1.09
N MET A 144 -2.30 5.44 1.41
CA MET A 144 -1.74 4.10 1.58
C MET A 144 -1.90 3.32 0.27
N VAL A 145 -0.81 2.75 -0.21
CA VAL A 145 -0.78 1.87 -1.38
C VAL A 145 -0.43 0.46 -0.90
N CYS A 146 -1.18 -0.53 -1.39
CA CYS A 146 -0.89 -1.96 -1.17
C CYS A 146 -0.66 -2.60 -2.52
N CYS A 147 0.55 -3.09 -2.76
CA CYS A 147 0.93 -3.77 -3.99
C CYS A 147 0.87 -5.28 -3.76
N TYR A 148 0.17 -5.98 -4.66
CA TYR A 148 0.05 -7.42 -4.64
C TYR A 148 0.72 -8.01 -5.88
N ASN A 149 1.32 -9.18 -5.71
CA ASN A 149 1.84 -9.97 -6.81
C ASN A 149 1.17 -11.35 -6.82
N ALA A 150 1.03 -11.91 -8.02
CA ALA A 150 0.51 -13.26 -8.23
C ALA A 150 1.57 -14.29 -7.78
N LYS A 151 1.15 -15.38 -7.16
CA LYS A 151 2.02 -16.49 -6.76
C LYS A 151 2.81 -17.05 -7.95
N SER A 152 2.17 -17.15 -9.11
CA SER A 152 2.78 -17.61 -10.36
C SER A 152 3.79 -16.61 -10.95
N ASN A 153 3.79 -15.35 -10.50
CA ASN A 153 4.74 -14.31 -10.90
C ASN A 153 5.80 -14.06 -9.80
N ASP A 154 6.14 -15.10 -9.03
CA ASP A 154 7.22 -15.05 -8.03
C ASP A 154 8.56 -14.61 -8.67
N PRO A 155 9.32 -13.67 -8.06
CA PRO A 155 10.59 -13.25 -8.61
C PRO A 155 11.52 -14.41 -8.97
N TYR A 156 12.12 -14.40 -10.16
CA TYR A 156 13.01 -15.50 -10.61
C TYR A 156 14.38 -15.49 -9.93
N LYS A 157 14.73 -14.40 -9.22
CA LYS A 157 15.98 -14.23 -8.48
C LYS A 157 15.73 -13.53 -7.15
N GLU A 158 16.65 -13.69 -6.22
CA GLU A 158 16.62 -12.94 -4.95
C GLU A 158 16.78 -11.44 -5.18
N SER A 159 16.09 -10.65 -4.37
CA SER A 159 16.23 -9.19 -4.28
C SER A 159 15.86 -8.71 -2.88
N HIS A 160 15.82 -7.40 -2.66
CA HIS A 160 15.33 -6.83 -1.39
C HIS A 160 13.80 -6.96 -1.24
N HIS A 161 13.07 -7.26 -2.32
CA HIS A 161 11.63 -7.50 -2.31
C HIS A 161 11.28 -8.97 -2.03
N PRO A 162 10.10 -9.23 -1.45
CA PRO A 162 9.75 -10.57 -1.00
C PRO A 162 9.39 -11.47 -2.19
N ARG A 163 9.77 -12.73 -2.05
CA ARG A 163 9.16 -13.85 -2.78
C ARG A 163 7.79 -14.18 -2.22
N TYR A 164 7.07 -15.02 -2.95
CA TYR A 164 5.78 -15.56 -2.56
C TYR A 164 5.81 -16.03 -1.11
N THR A 165 4.98 -15.37 -0.32
CA THR A 165 4.73 -15.68 1.07
C THR A 165 3.22 -15.79 1.25
N PRO A 166 2.68 -16.94 1.69
CA PRO A 166 1.25 -17.11 1.86
C PRO A 166 0.63 -15.99 2.71
N LEU A 167 -0.32 -15.25 2.13
CA LEU A 167 -0.92 -14.10 2.79
C LEU A 167 -2.08 -14.54 3.71
N LYS A 168 -1.88 -14.41 5.03
CA LYS A 168 -2.94 -14.65 5.99
C LYS A 168 -3.99 -13.54 5.93
N LYS A 169 -5.13 -13.82 5.28
CA LYS A 169 -6.29 -12.92 5.28
C LYS A 169 -6.84 -12.71 6.69
N VAL A 170 -7.36 -11.51 6.94
CA VAL A 170 -8.04 -11.15 8.19
C VAL A 170 -9.47 -10.71 7.92
N ASP A 171 -10.33 -10.81 8.93
CA ASP A 171 -11.69 -10.28 8.88
C ASP A 171 -11.67 -8.76 8.68
N ASP A 172 -12.66 -8.22 7.96
CA ASP A 172 -12.74 -6.78 7.70
C ASP A 172 -12.80 -5.96 9.01
N ASN A 173 -13.43 -6.51 10.07
CA ASN A 173 -13.50 -5.90 11.40
C ASN A 173 -12.14 -5.81 12.13
N ALA A 174 -11.10 -6.47 11.63
CA ALA A 174 -9.75 -6.40 12.23
C ALA A 174 -9.15 -5.00 12.11
N ILE A 175 -9.55 -4.21 11.10
CA ILE A 175 -9.08 -2.84 10.90
C ILE A 175 -9.46 -1.97 12.11
N LYS A 176 -10.75 -1.96 12.48
CA LYS A 176 -11.22 -1.17 13.62
C LYS A 176 -10.60 -1.64 14.93
N LYS A 177 -10.51 -2.96 15.14
CA LYS A 177 -9.87 -3.55 16.33
C LYS A 177 -8.41 -3.10 16.48
N ALA A 178 -7.62 -3.17 15.40
CA ALA A 178 -6.22 -2.75 15.42
C ALA A 178 -6.08 -1.24 15.62
N GLY A 179 -6.93 -0.45 14.96
CA GLY A 179 -6.93 1.00 15.11
C GLY A 179 -7.28 1.46 16.52
N ILE A 180 -8.31 0.89 17.13
CA ILE A 180 -8.74 1.21 18.50
C ILE A 180 -7.68 0.75 19.51
N SER A 181 -7.21 -0.50 19.41
CA SER A 181 -6.21 -1.07 20.33
C SER A 181 -4.92 -0.25 20.40
N ARG A 182 -4.52 0.38 19.29
CA ARG A 182 -3.34 1.25 19.23
C ARG A 182 -3.45 2.48 20.14
N PHE A 183 -4.65 3.01 20.33
CA PHE A 183 -4.90 4.22 21.12
C PHE A 183 -5.47 3.94 22.52
N ASP A 184 -5.89 2.70 22.81
CA ASP A 184 -6.43 2.29 24.11
C ASP A 184 -5.38 1.79 25.12
N LYS A 185 -4.20 1.34 24.65
CA LYS A 185 -3.09 0.90 25.51
C LYS A 185 -1.90 1.85 25.36
N ASP A 186 -1.14 2.06 26.45
CA ASP A 186 0.10 2.84 26.48
C ASP A 186 0.94 2.53 25.22
N GLY A 187 0.96 3.50 24.29
CA GLY A 187 1.16 3.31 22.85
C GLY A 187 2.47 2.67 22.43
N SER A 188 2.50 1.34 22.40
CA SER A 188 3.68 0.53 22.06
C SER A 188 3.61 -0.14 20.68
N ASP A 189 2.43 -0.18 20.03
CA ASP A 189 2.31 -0.66 18.65
C ASP A 189 2.79 0.42 17.66
N ALA A 190 4.08 0.74 17.71
CA ALA A 190 4.73 1.67 16.78
C ALA A 190 4.64 1.20 15.32
N PHE A 191 4.72 2.12 14.36
CA PHE A 191 5.08 1.77 12.98
C PHE A 191 6.32 0.88 12.96
N LEU A 192 6.39 0.00 11.96
CA LEU A 192 7.37 -1.09 11.74
C LEU A 192 8.58 -1.08 12.67
N ASN A 193 8.78 -2.20 13.36
CA ASN A 193 10.05 -2.44 14.03
C ASN A 193 11.17 -2.42 12.97
N PRO A 194 12.15 -1.50 13.05
CA PRO A 194 13.23 -1.40 12.06
C PRO A 194 14.08 -2.67 11.96
N ASP A 195 14.09 -3.50 13.01
CA ASP A 195 14.80 -4.78 13.03
C ASP A 195 14.06 -5.88 12.24
N ASP A 196 12.76 -5.70 11.96
CA ASP A 196 11.92 -6.67 11.28
C ASP A 196 11.73 -6.38 9.77
N ASP A 197 12.17 -5.21 9.29
CA ASP A 197 12.07 -4.82 7.88
C ASP A 197 13.29 -4.00 7.40
N HIS A 198 14.20 -4.67 6.67
CA HIS A 198 15.40 -4.05 6.06
C HIS A 198 15.17 -3.54 4.63
N SER A 199 13.93 -3.54 4.14
CA SER A 199 13.67 -3.43 2.70
C SER A 199 13.40 -2.03 2.16
N ALA A 200 13.41 -1.01 3.02
CA ALA A 200 13.10 0.37 2.66
C ALA A 200 14.30 1.15 2.07
N THR A 201 15.28 0.51 1.43
CA THR A 201 16.32 1.23 0.69
C THR A 201 16.12 1.02 -0.81
N LEU A 202 15.62 2.06 -1.48
CA LEU A 202 15.66 2.18 -2.94
C LEU A 202 17.10 2.30 -3.44
#